data_AF-A0A914UVR6-F1
#
_entry.id   AF-A0A914UVR6-F1
#
_cell.length_a   1.000
_cell.length_b   1.000
_cell.length_c   1.000
_cell.angle_alpha   90.00
_cell.angle_beta   90.00
_cell.angle_gamma   90.00
#
_symmetry.space_group_name_H-M   'P 1'
#
loop_
_entity.id
_entity.type
_entity.pdbx_description
1 polymer ?
#
loop_
_entity_poly.entity_id
_entity_poly.type
_entity_poly.pdbx_seq_one_letter_code
_entity_poly.pdbx_strand_id
1 'polypeptide(L)'
;MATEAKRRRVEGSSLSKILPSLDLTSPSPYVLLDCHILLKKVLINRELVEQFLIHQRHFQQLLNLVCSCSERQALSDDDKTTWQSVTKECLSVLANCCHFSIAACQEIKKSANGVIQHIGKMLVDTQQSDLVKSTALRLLGNMCEHKETAVPIVQTPALLDTICAACQQVSPDVRRNAIRAIRLLVSLSNSFAKVGNIFNAVYFLKAHCGGSQKIGGTLTKK
;
A
#
# COMPACT_ATOMS: atom_id res chain seq x y z
N MET A 1 28.81 31.83 -0.35
CA MET A 1 28.78 31.32 -1.74
C MET A 1 28.81 29.79 -1.87
N ALA A 2 28.88 29.01 -0.78
CA ALA A 2 28.83 27.54 -0.82
C ALA A 2 27.40 26.94 -0.86
N THR A 3 26.36 27.78 -0.92
CA THR A 3 24.95 27.40 -0.78
C THR A 3 24.21 27.24 -2.11
N GLU A 4 24.69 27.85 -3.20
CA GLU A 4 24.07 27.72 -4.53
C GLU A 4 24.54 26.46 -5.30
N ALA A 5 25.80 26.06 -5.10
CA ALA A 5 26.42 24.96 -5.87
C ALA A 5 25.95 23.56 -5.43
N LYS A 6 25.36 23.42 -4.23
CA LYS A 6 24.77 22.17 -3.75
C LYS A 6 23.33 21.96 -4.25
N ARG A 7 22.69 23.01 -4.81
CA ARG A 7 21.41 22.90 -5.53
C ARG A 7 21.54 22.54 -7.01
N ARG A 8 22.75 22.65 -7.59
CA ARG A 8 23.02 22.34 -9.01
C ARG A 8 23.62 20.95 -9.26
N ARG A 9 23.56 20.03 -8.28
CA ARG A 9 23.93 18.61 -8.44
C ARG A 9 22.72 17.66 -8.44
N VAL A 10 21.57 18.17 -8.91
CA VAL A 10 20.41 17.36 -9.32
C VAL A 10 20.11 17.63 -10.80
N GLU A 11 21.15 17.92 -11.59
CA GLU A 11 21.02 17.99 -13.04
C GLU A 11 21.00 16.57 -13.60
N GLY A 12 19.79 16.05 -13.79
CA GLY A 12 19.52 14.82 -14.54
C GLY A 12 18.88 13.69 -13.74
N SER A 13 17.99 13.98 -12.78
CA SER A 13 17.18 12.92 -12.16
C SER A 13 16.46 12.14 -13.27
N SER A 14 16.77 10.84 -13.35
CA SER A 14 16.27 9.86 -14.34
C SER A 14 14.75 9.99 -14.59
N LEU A 15 14.01 10.42 -13.57
CA LEU A 15 12.57 10.57 -13.58
C LEU A 15 12.05 11.59 -14.62
N SER A 16 12.66 12.78 -14.76
CA SER A 16 12.15 13.80 -15.70
C SER A 16 12.30 13.39 -17.16
N LYS A 17 13.28 12.53 -17.46
CA LYS A 17 13.48 11.91 -18.79
C LYS A 17 12.55 10.72 -19.01
N ILE A 18 12.26 9.96 -17.97
CA ILE A 18 11.44 8.74 -18.05
C ILE A 18 9.95 9.07 -18.13
N LEU A 19 9.45 9.98 -17.30
CA LEU A 19 8.00 10.20 -17.17
C LEU A 19 7.29 10.51 -18.49
N PRO A 20 7.82 11.37 -19.39
CA PRO A 20 7.17 11.65 -20.67
C PRO A 20 7.04 10.42 -21.59
N SER A 21 7.87 9.40 -21.39
CA SER A 21 7.90 8.17 -22.19
C SER A 21 6.99 7.06 -21.65
N LEU A 22 6.42 7.23 -20.45
CA LEU A 22 5.56 6.22 -19.85
C LEU A 22 4.13 6.31 -20.37
N ASP A 23 3.63 5.22 -20.94
CA ASP A 23 2.21 5.07 -21.26
C ASP A 23 1.49 4.28 -20.16
N LEU A 24 1.17 4.95 -19.06
CA LEU A 24 0.38 4.39 -17.95
C LEU A 24 -1.11 4.21 -18.28
N THR A 25 -1.53 4.56 -19.49
CA THR A 25 -2.91 4.44 -19.98
C THR A 25 -3.08 3.34 -21.02
N SER A 26 -2.01 2.66 -21.39
CA SER A 26 -2.03 1.62 -22.41
C SER A 26 -3.09 0.56 -22.12
N PRO A 27 -3.84 0.09 -23.13
CA PRO A 27 -4.69 -1.07 -22.98
C PRO A 27 -3.89 -2.37 -22.85
N SER A 28 -2.62 -2.38 -23.30
CA SER A 28 -1.76 -3.56 -23.26
C SER A 28 -1.20 -3.80 -21.85
N PRO A 29 -1.43 -4.98 -21.25
CA PRO A 29 -0.88 -5.30 -19.94
C PRO A 29 0.66 -5.38 -19.96
N TYR A 30 1.27 -5.72 -21.10
CA TYR A 30 2.72 -5.80 -21.24
C TYR A 30 3.38 -4.42 -21.16
N VAL A 31 2.82 -3.42 -21.86
CA VAL A 31 3.32 -2.04 -21.81
C VAL A 31 3.18 -1.47 -20.40
N LEU A 32 2.04 -1.71 -19.75
CA LEU A 32 1.83 -1.28 -18.36
C LEU A 32 2.80 -1.97 -17.41
N LEU A 33 3.06 -3.27 -17.59
CA LEU A 33 3.98 -4.02 -16.75
C LEU A 33 5.39 -3.44 -16.82
N ASP A 34 5.90 -3.18 -18.03
CA ASP A 34 7.21 -2.57 -18.25
C ASP A 34 7.31 -1.18 -17.61
N CYS A 35 6.27 -0.36 -17.79
CA CYS A 35 6.21 0.97 -17.17
C CYS A 35 6.30 0.89 -15.64
N HIS A 36 5.56 -0.03 -14.99
CA HIS A 36 5.59 -0.16 -13.53
C HIS A 36 6.90 -0.76 -13.02
N ILE A 37 7.49 -1.71 -13.74
CA ILE A 37 8.81 -2.26 -13.39
C ILE A 37 9.86 -1.15 -13.43
N LEU A 38 9.83 -0.29 -14.46
CA LEU A 38 10.73 0.85 -14.57
C LEU A 38 10.48 1.87 -13.45
N LEU A 39 9.23 2.26 -13.22
CA LEU A 39 8.87 3.17 -12.13
C LEU A 39 9.33 2.65 -10.77
N LYS A 40 9.12 1.37 -10.47
CA LYS A 40 9.57 0.75 -9.21
C LYS A 40 11.08 0.83 -9.03
N LYS A 41 11.85 0.67 -10.11
CA LYS A 41 13.33 0.78 -10.09
C LYS A 41 13.82 2.21 -9.89
N VAL A 42 13.04 3.20 -10.31
CA VAL A 42 13.39 4.63 -10.15
C VAL A 42 12.93 5.16 -8.80
N LEU A 43 11.74 4.78 -8.34
CA LEU A 43 11.13 5.28 -7.11
C LEU A 43 11.64 4.51 -5.88
N ILE A 44 12.94 4.66 -5.61
CA ILE A 44 13.69 3.92 -4.57
C ILE A 44 14.07 4.77 -3.37
N ASN A 45 13.82 6.08 -3.40
CA ASN A 45 14.12 6.99 -2.30
C ASN A 45 13.11 8.14 -2.23
N ARG A 46 13.18 8.87 -1.12
CA ARG A 46 12.27 9.97 -0.81
C ARG A 46 12.30 11.11 -1.83
N GLU A 47 13.48 11.54 -2.27
CA GLU A 47 13.61 12.65 -3.21
C GLU A 47 12.91 12.33 -4.54
N LEU A 48 13.14 11.14 -5.09
CA LEU A 48 12.54 10.71 -6.35
C LEU A 48 11.02 10.51 -6.25
N VAL A 49 10.53 10.01 -5.11
CA VAL A 49 9.09 9.92 -4.83
C VAL A 49 8.47 11.31 -4.72
N GLU A 50 9.08 12.25 -4.00
CA GLU A 50 8.56 13.62 -3.89
C GLU A 50 8.52 14.31 -5.27
N GLN A 51 9.55 14.12 -6.11
CA GLN A 51 9.53 14.60 -7.51
C GLN A 51 8.41 13.96 -8.32
N PHE A 52 8.17 12.65 -8.17
CA PHE A 52 7.08 11.95 -8.87
C PHE A 52 5.70 12.49 -8.49
N LEU A 53 5.48 12.77 -7.21
CA LEU A 53 4.21 13.27 -6.70
C LEU A 53 3.87 14.68 -7.19
N ILE A 54 4.85 15.48 -7.65
CA ILE A 54 4.59 16.74 -8.34
C ILE A 54 3.78 16.48 -9.62
N HIS A 55 4.03 15.35 -10.29
CA HIS A 55 3.30 14.93 -11.48
C HIS A 55 2.01 14.19 -11.13
N GLN A 56 1.07 14.89 -10.50
CA GLN A 56 -0.21 14.37 -9.99
C GLN A 56 -0.97 13.48 -11.00
N ARG A 57 -0.93 13.81 -12.29
CA ARG A 57 -1.56 13.01 -13.35
C ARG A 57 -1.08 11.55 -13.35
N HIS A 58 0.23 11.30 -13.27
CA HIS A 58 0.77 9.95 -13.29
C HIS A 58 0.40 9.17 -12.03
N PHE A 59 0.41 9.84 -10.87
CA PHE A 59 -0.02 9.20 -9.63
C PHE A 59 -1.51 8.80 -9.70
N GLN A 60 -2.38 9.68 -10.20
CA GLN A 60 -3.80 9.37 -10.37
C GLN A 60 -4.05 8.24 -11.38
N GLN A 61 -3.25 8.14 -12.44
CA GLN A 61 -3.30 7.01 -13.37
C GLN A 61 -3.00 5.68 -12.67
N LEU A 62 -2.02 5.63 -11.77
CA LEU A 62 -1.75 4.43 -10.97
C LEU A 62 -2.95 4.06 -10.07
N LEU A 63 -3.57 5.05 -9.41
CA LEU A 63 -4.74 4.82 -8.55
C LEU A 63 -5.93 4.28 -9.35
N ASN A 64 -6.22 4.89 -10.51
CA ASN A 64 -7.26 4.43 -11.42
C ASN A 64 -7.00 3.00 -11.89
N LEU A 65 -5.75 2.71 -12.23
CA LEU A 65 -5.37 1.38 -12.73
C LEU A 65 -5.64 0.30 -11.68
N VAL A 66 -5.24 0.52 -10.42
CA VAL A 66 -5.52 -0.42 -9.32
C VAL A 66 -7.01 -0.77 -9.25
N CYS A 67 -7.90 0.22 -9.37
CA CYS A 67 -9.33 -0.02 -9.32
C CYS A 67 -9.90 -0.71 -10.58
N SER A 68 -9.29 -0.53 -11.75
CA SER A 68 -9.74 -1.16 -12.99
C SER A 68 -9.15 -2.55 -13.25
N CYS A 69 -8.09 -2.94 -12.52
CA CYS A 69 -7.39 -4.19 -12.78
C CYS A 69 -8.27 -5.44 -12.63
N SER A 70 -9.19 -5.48 -11.66
CA SER A 70 -10.09 -6.63 -11.50
C SER A 70 -11.04 -6.82 -12.68
N GLU A 71 -11.54 -5.73 -13.27
CA GLU A 71 -12.38 -5.79 -14.48
C GLU A 71 -11.57 -6.29 -15.67
N ARG A 72 -10.33 -5.80 -15.83
CA ARG A 72 -9.44 -6.21 -16.92
C ARG A 72 -9.01 -7.68 -16.82
N GLN A 73 -8.82 -8.20 -15.60
CA GLN A 73 -8.55 -9.62 -15.36
C GLN A 73 -9.74 -10.52 -15.74
N ALA A 74 -10.97 -10.02 -15.69
CA ALA A 74 -12.16 -10.79 -16.04
C ALA A 74 -12.44 -10.83 -17.56
N LEU A 75 -11.83 -9.94 -18.34
CA LEU A 75 -12.09 -9.80 -19.78
C LEU A 75 -11.15 -10.64 -20.67
N SER A 76 -10.00 -11.08 -20.16
CA SER A 76 -9.01 -11.84 -20.92
C SER A 76 -8.45 -12.97 -20.05
N ASP A 77 -8.93 -14.21 -20.28
CA ASP A 77 -8.39 -15.39 -19.60
C ASP A 77 -6.92 -15.63 -19.97
N ASP A 78 -6.55 -15.35 -21.23
CA ASP A 78 -5.18 -15.49 -21.73
C ASP A 78 -4.21 -14.52 -21.03
N ASP A 79 -4.64 -13.29 -20.73
CA ASP A 79 -3.81 -12.27 -20.08
C ASP A 79 -4.00 -12.20 -18.56
N LYS A 80 -4.83 -13.05 -17.96
CA LYS A 80 -5.18 -12.96 -16.54
C LYS A 80 -3.94 -12.91 -15.65
N THR A 81 -2.95 -13.76 -15.93
CA THR A 81 -1.67 -13.81 -15.19
C THR A 81 -0.83 -12.54 -15.37
N THR A 82 -0.81 -11.98 -16.57
CA THR A 82 -0.12 -10.72 -16.88
C THR A 82 -0.79 -9.55 -16.15
N TRP A 83 -2.12 -9.48 -16.16
CA TRP A 83 -2.86 -8.46 -15.41
C TRP A 83 -2.66 -8.56 -13.88
N GLN A 84 -2.53 -9.78 -13.33
CA GLN A 84 -2.13 -9.93 -11.93
C GLN A 84 -0.72 -9.39 -11.67
N SER A 85 0.21 -9.59 -12.61
CA SER A 85 1.57 -9.04 -12.53
C SER A 85 1.57 -7.51 -12.60
N VAL A 86 0.78 -6.92 -13.50
CA VAL A 86 0.55 -5.46 -13.59
C VAL A 86 0.00 -4.93 -12.26
N THR A 87 -1.01 -5.59 -11.71
CA THR A 87 -1.62 -5.20 -10.42
C THR A 87 -0.59 -5.22 -9.30
N LYS A 88 0.19 -6.29 -9.20
CA LYS A 88 1.25 -6.45 -8.20
C LYS A 88 2.32 -5.36 -8.32
N GLU A 89 2.76 -5.04 -9.54
CA GLU A 89 3.79 -4.02 -9.77
C GLU A 89 3.26 -2.61 -9.52
N CYS A 90 2.02 -2.30 -9.94
CA CYS A 90 1.36 -1.04 -9.63
C CYS A 90 1.21 -0.83 -8.11
N LEU A 91 0.71 -1.83 -7.37
CA LEU A 91 0.65 -1.80 -5.91
C LEU A 91 2.05 -1.66 -5.29
N SER A 92 3.08 -2.24 -5.90
CA SER A 92 4.45 -2.13 -5.41
C SER A 92 5.00 -0.71 -5.54
N VAL A 93 4.71 -0.04 -6.65
CA VAL A 93 5.05 1.38 -6.88
C VAL A 93 4.35 2.26 -5.86
N LEU A 94 3.05 2.08 -5.65
CA LEU A 94 2.28 2.83 -4.65
C LEU A 94 2.81 2.58 -3.23
N ALA A 95 3.14 1.33 -2.89
CA ALA A 95 3.72 1.00 -1.60
C ALA A 95 5.06 1.71 -1.37
N ASN A 96 5.93 1.78 -2.39
CA ASN A 96 7.18 2.54 -2.29
C ASN A 96 6.91 4.04 -2.09
N CYS A 97 5.94 4.60 -2.81
CA CYS A 97 5.55 6.00 -2.62
C CYS A 97 5.08 6.27 -1.19
N CYS A 98 4.21 5.40 -0.65
CA CYS A 98 3.71 5.51 0.72
C CYS A 98 4.78 5.27 1.79
N HIS A 99 5.78 4.43 1.52
CA HIS A 99 6.90 4.22 2.44
C HIS A 99 7.73 5.49 2.62
N PHE A 100 7.93 6.25 1.53
CA PHE A 100 8.78 7.44 1.56
C PHE A 100 8.03 8.76 1.77
N SER A 101 6.71 8.79 1.57
CA SER A 101 5.93 10.03 1.58
C SER A 101 4.52 9.86 2.15
N ILE A 102 4.26 10.57 3.25
CA ILE A 102 2.90 10.72 3.80
C ILE A 102 1.95 11.41 2.79
N ALA A 103 2.47 12.28 1.92
CA ALA A 103 1.65 12.92 0.90
C ALA A 103 1.05 11.89 -0.07
N ALA A 104 1.82 10.86 -0.45
CA ALA A 104 1.29 9.75 -1.26
C ALA A 104 0.16 9.01 -0.52
N CYS A 105 0.33 8.73 0.78
CA CYS A 105 -0.71 8.12 1.60
C CYS A 105 -1.99 8.96 1.65
N GLN A 106 -1.86 10.29 1.74
CA GLN A 106 -2.99 11.21 1.75
C GLN A 106 -3.71 11.23 0.38
N GLU A 107 -2.97 11.17 -0.72
CA GLU A 107 -3.57 11.08 -2.05
C GLU A 107 -4.35 9.78 -2.26
N ILE A 108 -3.85 8.64 -1.77
CA ILE A 108 -4.62 7.38 -1.77
C ILE A 108 -5.88 7.51 -0.92
N LYS A 109 -5.77 8.08 0.28
CA LYS A 109 -6.91 8.31 1.18
C LYS A 109 -7.99 9.20 0.56
N LYS A 110 -7.60 10.24 -0.19
CA LYS A 110 -8.52 11.18 -0.85
C LYS A 110 -9.07 10.65 -2.17
N SER A 111 -8.52 9.56 -2.71
CA SER A 111 -8.91 9.04 -4.02
C SER A 111 -10.41 8.73 -4.05
N ALA A 112 -11.11 9.40 -4.96
CA ALA A 112 -12.54 9.21 -5.16
C ALA A 112 -12.89 7.77 -5.63
N ASN A 113 -11.91 7.03 -6.15
CA ASN A 113 -12.11 5.70 -6.70
C ASN A 113 -12.18 4.60 -5.63
N GLY A 114 -12.03 4.94 -4.35
CA GLY A 114 -12.13 3.98 -3.26
C GLY A 114 -11.03 2.90 -3.29
N VAL A 115 -9.78 3.31 -3.53
CA VAL A 115 -8.63 2.40 -3.66
C VAL A 115 -8.51 1.47 -2.44
N ILE A 116 -8.73 1.98 -1.22
CA ILE A 116 -8.66 1.20 0.02
C ILE A 116 -9.74 0.10 0.03
N GLN A 117 -10.97 0.43 -0.37
CA GLN A 117 -12.08 -0.53 -0.46
C GLN A 117 -11.80 -1.58 -1.54
N HIS A 118 -11.24 -1.16 -2.66
CA HIS A 118 -10.88 -2.06 -3.75
C HIS A 118 -9.76 -3.03 -3.33
N ILE A 119 -8.74 -2.56 -2.60
CA ILE A 119 -7.74 -3.43 -1.98
C ILE A 119 -8.40 -4.46 -1.05
N GLY A 120 -9.39 -4.06 -0.25
CA GLY A 120 -10.15 -4.99 0.60
C GLY A 120 -10.78 -6.14 -0.20
N LYS A 121 -11.37 -5.83 -1.36
CA LYS A 121 -11.91 -6.85 -2.28
C LYS A 121 -10.81 -7.78 -2.81
N MET A 122 -9.65 -7.26 -3.19
CA MET A 122 -8.52 -8.09 -3.66
C MET A 122 -8.02 -9.07 -2.60
N LEU A 123 -8.08 -8.70 -1.31
CA LEU A 123 -7.61 -9.56 -0.22
C LEU A 123 -8.50 -10.79 0.00
N VAL A 124 -9.81 -10.64 -0.21
CA VAL A 124 -10.78 -11.76 -0.07
C VAL A 124 -10.96 -12.57 -1.36
N ASP A 125 -10.55 -12.04 -2.51
CA ASP A 125 -10.65 -12.74 -3.79
C ASP A 125 -9.76 -13.99 -3.82
N THR A 126 -10.37 -15.17 -4.01
CA THR A 126 -9.67 -16.46 -4.06
C THR A 126 -8.87 -16.65 -5.35
N GLN A 127 -9.21 -15.92 -6.42
CA GLN A 127 -8.49 -15.94 -7.69
C GLN A 127 -7.24 -15.07 -7.67
N GLN A 128 -7.13 -14.18 -6.68
CA GLN A 128 -6.03 -13.26 -6.56
C GLN A 128 -4.79 -13.95 -5.97
N SER A 129 -3.66 -13.86 -6.66
CA SER A 129 -2.40 -14.45 -6.19
C SER A 129 -1.91 -13.88 -4.86
N ASP A 130 -1.23 -14.72 -4.09
CA ASP A 130 -0.64 -14.34 -2.79
C ASP A 130 0.38 -13.20 -2.92
N LEU A 131 1.06 -13.08 -4.06
CA LEU A 131 1.98 -11.97 -4.33
C LEU A 131 1.25 -10.63 -4.39
N VAL A 132 0.07 -10.58 -5.02
CA VAL A 132 -0.77 -9.38 -5.05
C VAL A 132 -1.28 -9.08 -3.65
N LYS A 133 -1.85 -10.07 -2.94
CA LYS A 133 -2.37 -9.89 -1.57
C LYS A 133 -1.30 -9.41 -0.59
N SER A 134 -0.12 -10.01 -0.63
CA SER A 134 1.02 -9.62 0.19
C SER A 134 1.46 -8.18 -0.10
N THR A 135 1.52 -7.78 -1.38
CA THR A 135 1.88 -6.42 -1.77
C THR A 135 0.82 -5.40 -1.36
N ALA A 136 -0.46 -5.76 -1.48
CA ALA A 136 -1.58 -4.92 -1.05
C ALA A 136 -1.56 -4.69 0.48
N LEU A 137 -1.29 -5.74 1.26
CA LEU A 137 -1.09 -5.62 2.71
C LEU A 137 0.15 -4.80 3.07
N ARG A 138 1.23 -4.88 2.29
CA ARG A 138 2.40 -4.02 2.46
C ARG A 138 2.03 -2.55 2.29
N LEU A 139 1.26 -2.22 1.24
CA LEU A 139 0.74 -0.87 1.00
C LEU A 139 -0.14 -0.39 2.17
N LEU A 140 -1.14 -1.18 2.58
CA LEU A 140 -1.99 -0.85 3.73
C LEU A 140 -1.16 -0.64 5.00
N GLY A 141 -0.18 -1.51 5.25
CA GLY A 141 0.74 -1.36 6.36
C GLY A 141 1.50 -0.03 6.33
N ASN A 142 1.98 0.42 5.17
CA ASN A 142 2.64 1.73 5.04
C ASN A 142 1.67 2.87 5.34
N MET A 143 0.41 2.76 4.92
CA MET A 143 -0.62 3.74 5.28
C MET A 143 -0.95 3.72 6.78
N CYS A 144 -0.77 2.59 7.46
CA CYS A 144 -0.94 2.46 8.91
C CYS A 144 0.21 3.06 9.72
N GLU A 145 1.30 3.55 9.12
CA GLU A 145 2.42 4.15 9.85
C GLU A 145 2.06 5.53 10.43
N HIS A 146 1.06 6.20 9.86
CA HIS A 146 0.60 7.50 10.34
C HIS A 146 -0.89 7.46 10.69
N LYS A 147 -1.23 8.07 11.84
CA LYS A 147 -2.60 8.15 12.35
C LYS A 147 -3.59 8.63 11.29
N GLU A 148 -3.29 9.75 10.64
CA GLU A 148 -4.21 10.43 9.72
C GLU A 148 -4.59 9.58 8.50
N THR A 149 -3.69 8.70 8.06
CA THR A 149 -3.84 7.83 6.90
C THR A 149 -4.34 6.43 7.28
N ALA A 150 -4.18 6.04 8.55
CA ALA A 150 -4.73 4.82 9.12
C ALA A 150 -6.24 4.91 9.42
N VAL A 151 -6.77 6.11 9.69
CA VAL A 151 -8.20 6.35 9.97
C VAL A 151 -9.16 5.62 9.01
N PRO A 152 -9.06 5.77 7.67
CA PRO A 152 -9.99 5.09 6.76
C PRO A 152 -9.96 3.57 6.84
N ILE A 153 -8.82 2.98 7.21
CA ILE A 153 -8.65 1.53 7.38
C ILE A 153 -9.39 1.09 8.66
N VAL A 154 -9.18 1.80 9.77
CA VAL A 154 -9.83 1.50 11.06
C VAL A 154 -11.35 1.74 11.02
N GLN A 155 -11.78 2.76 10.27
CA GLN A 155 -13.20 3.09 10.10
C GLN A 155 -13.95 2.15 9.17
N THR A 156 -13.27 1.17 8.56
CA THR A 156 -13.88 0.16 7.69
C THR A 156 -13.78 -1.22 8.35
N PRO A 157 -14.76 -1.62 9.20
CA PRO A 157 -14.69 -2.87 9.97
C PRO A 157 -14.42 -4.11 9.11
N ALA A 158 -15.11 -4.23 7.97
CA ALA A 158 -14.93 -5.36 7.06
C ALA A 158 -13.49 -5.48 6.51
N LEU A 159 -12.82 -4.35 6.27
CA LEU A 159 -11.41 -4.36 5.85
C LEU A 159 -10.51 -4.78 7.02
N LEU A 160 -10.79 -4.31 8.22
CA LEU A 160 -10.04 -4.72 9.42
C LEU A 160 -10.17 -6.22 9.67
N ASP A 161 -11.38 -6.76 9.57
CA ASP A 161 -11.64 -8.20 9.70
C ASP A 161 -10.89 -9.00 8.62
N THR A 162 -10.86 -8.48 7.39
CA THR A 162 -10.10 -9.08 6.28
C THR A 162 -8.60 -9.10 6.57
N ILE A 163 -8.03 -8.00 7.11
CA ILE A 163 -6.62 -7.94 7.51
C ILE A 163 -6.34 -8.92 8.67
N CYS A 164 -7.26 -9.04 9.64
CA CYS A 164 -7.17 -10.03 10.71
C CYS A 164 -7.16 -11.46 10.17
N ALA A 165 -8.10 -11.81 9.28
CA ALA A 165 -8.16 -13.10 8.62
C ALA A 165 -6.88 -13.41 7.82
N ALA A 166 -6.27 -12.39 7.21
CA ALA A 166 -5.01 -12.54 6.46
C ALA A 166 -3.83 -13.02 7.34
N CYS A 167 -3.90 -12.87 8.67
CA CYS A 167 -2.89 -13.40 9.60
C CYS A 167 -2.93 -14.94 9.72
N GLN A 168 -4.03 -15.58 9.32
CA GLN A 168 -4.17 -17.04 9.32
C GLN A 168 -3.86 -17.66 7.95
N GLN A 169 -3.51 -16.85 6.94
CA GLN A 169 -3.18 -17.34 5.61
C GLN A 169 -1.91 -18.20 5.65
N VAL A 170 -1.89 -19.25 4.83
CA VAL A 170 -0.76 -20.19 4.70
C VAL A 170 0.49 -19.45 4.22
N SER A 171 0.32 -18.54 3.25
CA SER A 171 1.41 -17.75 2.68
C SER A 171 2.13 -16.92 3.75
N PRO A 172 3.45 -17.13 3.97
CA PRO A 172 4.19 -16.46 5.02
C PRO A 172 4.29 -14.95 4.81
N ASP A 173 4.37 -14.49 3.56
CA ASP A 173 4.49 -13.07 3.27
C ASP A 173 3.17 -12.32 3.46
N VAL A 174 2.03 -12.93 3.07
CA VAL A 174 0.69 -12.41 3.35
C VAL A 174 0.50 -12.27 4.86
N ARG A 175 0.77 -13.34 5.60
CA ARG A 175 0.68 -13.36 7.07
C ARG A 175 1.59 -12.33 7.72
N ARG A 176 2.84 -12.22 7.30
CA ARG A 176 3.82 -11.26 7.84
C ARG A 176 3.34 -9.81 7.63
N ASN A 177 2.88 -9.47 6.44
CA ASN A 177 2.42 -8.12 6.13
C ASN A 177 1.10 -7.78 6.85
N ALA A 178 0.19 -8.74 6.99
CA ALA A 178 -1.02 -8.60 7.80
C ALA A 178 -0.69 -8.30 9.27
N ILE A 179 0.16 -9.12 9.90
CA ILE A 179 0.59 -8.92 11.29
C ILE A 179 1.26 -7.56 11.46
N ARG A 180 2.11 -7.13 10.51
CA ARG A 180 2.74 -5.81 10.54
C ARG A 180 1.69 -4.70 10.52
N ALA A 181 0.73 -4.75 9.61
CA ALA A 181 -0.35 -3.76 9.51
C ALA A 181 -1.15 -3.69 10.82
N ILE A 182 -1.52 -4.83 11.41
CA ILE A 182 -2.24 -4.83 12.70
C ILE A 182 -1.39 -4.25 13.81
N ARG A 183 -0.10 -4.61 13.92
CA ARG A 183 0.79 -4.05 14.94
C ARG A 183 0.88 -2.52 14.87
N LEU A 184 0.94 -1.97 13.66
CA LEU A 184 0.92 -0.52 13.45
C LEU A 184 -0.43 0.11 13.85
N LEU A 185 -1.55 -0.53 13.52
CA LEU A 185 -2.86 -0.06 13.98
C LEU A 185 -2.99 -0.09 15.52
N VAL A 186 -2.44 -1.12 16.16
CA VAL A 186 -2.42 -1.26 17.61
C VAL A 186 -1.52 -0.22 18.27
N SER A 187 -0.35 0.10 17.72
CA SER A 187 0.49 1.17 18.26
C SER A 187 -0.19 2.53 18.17
N LEU A 188 -1.07 2.72 17.20
CA LEU A 188 -1.92 3.91 17.05
C LEU A 188 -3.22 3.87 17.88
N SER A 189 -3.54 2.76 18.56
CA SER A 189 -4.83 2.55 19.26
C SER A 189 -5.19 3.64 20.26
N ASN A 190 -4.21 4.12 21.04
CA ASN A 190 -4.39 5.22 22.01
C ASN A 190 -4.78 6.56 21.33
N SER A 191 -4.63 6.65 20.02
CA SER A 191 -4.94 7.85 19.24
C SER A 191 -6.33 7.82 18.59
N PHE A 192 -7.02 6.69 18.56
CA PHE A 192 -8.35 6.58 17.96
C PHE A 192 -9.43 6.68 19.04
N ALA A 193 -10.28 7.70 19.01
CA ALA A 193 -11.33 7.89 20.02
C ALA A 193 -12.42 6.78 20.00
N LYS A 194 -12.51 6.00 18.92
CA LYS A 194 -13.39 4.81 18.79
C LYS A 194 -12.53 3.54 18.72
N VAL A 195 -11.97 3.14 19.86
CA VAL A 195 -11.06 1.98 20.02
C VAL A 195 -11.78 0.63 19.84
N GLY A 196 -13.12 0.60 19.84
CA GLY A 196 -13.93 -0.63 19.80
C GLY A 196 -13.52 -1.65 18.73
N ASN A 197 -13.20 -1.19 17.51
CA ASN A 197 -12.82 -2.08 16.41
C ASN A 197 -11.38 -2.59 16.50
N ILE A 198 -10.47 -1.80 17.11
CA ILE A 198 -9.08 -2.21 17.30
C ILE A 198 -8.96 -3.27 18.39
N PHE A 199 -9.89 -3.31 19.35
CA PHE A 199 -9.92 -4.36 20.38
C PHE A 199 -10.01 -5.77 19.79
N ASN A 200 -10.77 -5.98 18.71
CA ASN A 200 -10.83 -7.27 18.02
C ASN A 200 -9.48 -7.65 17.41
N ALA A 201 -8.78 -6.68 16.80
CA ALA A 201 -7.45 -6.89 16.23
C ALA A 201 -6.37 -7.12 17.32
N VAL A 202 -6.45 -6.43 18.46
CA VAL A 202 -5.60 -6.65 19.64
C VAL A 202 -5.86 -8.01 20.27
N TYR A 203 -7.13 -8.39 20.42
CA TYR A 203 -7.52 -9.70 20.93
C TYR A 203 -7.00 -10.80 20.01
N PHE A 204 -7.16 -10.63 18.69
CA PHE A 204 -6.65 -11.55 17.69
C PHE A 204 -5.13 -11.73 17.78
N LEU A 205 -4.36 -10.64 17.89
CA LEU A 205 -2.90 -10.73 18.07
C LEU A 205 -2.52 -11.44 19.38
N LYS A 206 -3.25 -11.20 20.47
CA LYS A 206 -3.02 -11.87 21.75
C LYS A 206 -3.38 -13.36 21.71
N ALA A 207 -4.49 -13.72 21.07
CA ALA A 207 -5.01 -15.09 21.02
C ALA A 207 -4.27 -16.00 20.02
N HIS A 208 -3.76 -15.43 18.91
CA HIS A 208 -3.26 -16.23 17.78
C HIS A 208 -1.81 -15.93 17.38
N CYS A 209 -1.24 -14.82 17.84
CA CYS A 209 0.18 -14.49 17.62
C CYS A 209 0.99 -14.43 18.93
N GLY A 210 0.35 -14.71 20.07
CA GLY A 210 0.91 -14.66 21.42
C GLY A 210 1.81 -15.85 21.77
N GLY A 211 2.92 -16.01 21.06
CA GLY A 211 4.11 -16.65 21.62
C GLY A 211 4.85 -15.62 22.48
N SER A 212 4.65 -15.68 23.80
CA SER A 212 5.41 -15.04 24.89
C SER A 212 6.32 -13.85 24.52
N GLN A 213 5.76 -12.64 24.43
CA GLN A 213 6.49 -11.44 24.81
C GLN A 213 5.66 -10.61 25.78
N LYS A 214 6.18 -10.51 27.02
CA LYS A 214 5.62 -9.71 28.11
C LYS A 214 5.56 -8.25 27.67
N ILE A 215 4.36 -7.75 27.37
CA ILE A 215 4.10 -6.32 27.37
C ILE A 215 3.93 -5.94 28.84
N GLY A 216 5.06 -5.65 29.50
CA GLY A 216 5.09 -5.12 30.86
C GLY A 216 4.52 -3.70 30.87
N GLY A 217 3.28 -3.58 31.30
CA GLY A 217 2.61 -2.31 31.56
C GLY A 217 1.74 -2.47 32.80
N THR A 218 2.36 -2.30 33.96
CA THR A 218 1.71 -2.34 35.27
C THR A 218 0.66 -1.23 35.35
N LEU A 219 -0.62 -1.61 35.30
CA LEU A 219 -1.72 -0.74 35.73
C LEU A 219 -1.75 -0.74 37.26
N THR A 220 -1.02 0.17 37.90
CA THR A 220 -1.25 0.50 39.30
C THR A 220 -2.52 1.34 39.39
N LYS A 221 -3.58 0.76 39.96
CA LYS A 221 -4.75 1.49 40.45
C LYS A 221 -4.32 2.43 41.58
N LYS A 222 -4.65 3.71 41.46
CA LYS A 222 -5.04 4.58 42.57
C LYS A 222 -6.19 5.44 42.09
#